data_AF-A0A6N7S799-F1
#
_entry.id   AF-A0A6N7S799-F1
#
_cell.length_a   1.000
_cell.length_b   1.000
_cell.length_c   1.000
_cell.angle_alpha   90.00
_cell.angle_beta   90.00
_cell.angle_gamma   90.00
#
_symmetry.space_group_name_H-M   'P 1'
#
loop_
_entity.id
_entity.type
_entity.pdbx_description
1 polymer ?
#
loop_
_entity_poly.entity_id
_entity_poly.type
_entity_poly.pdbx_seq_one_letter_code
_entity_poly.pdbx_strand_id
1 'polypeptide(L)'
;MNAKIKKINAEYEKNAAKIADLQARQKELDKQRTELENLDIVGMVRSMGMTPEELAALIEASKNGQMAPAMTEKEETGDEEN
;
A
#
# COMPACT_ATOMS: atom_id res chain seq x y z
N MET A 1 13.82 28.76 -37.62
CA MET A 1 13.86 28.18 -36.26
C MET A 1 15.25 27.63 -35.99
N ASN A 2 15.86 27.95 -34.85
CA ASN A 2 17.24 27.58 -34.50
C ASN A 2 17.40 26.04 -34.38
N ALA A 3 18.41 25.46 -35.01
CA ALA A 3 18.63 24.02 -35.04
C ALA A 3 18.90 23.41 -33.65
N LYS A 4 19.49 24.17 -32.72
CA LYS A 4 19.67 23.73 -31.32
C LYS A 4 18.33 23.64 -30.60
N ILE A 5 17.43 24.60 -30.82
CA ILE A 5 16.08 24.59 -30.24
C ILE A 5 15.29 23.37 -30.72
N LYS A 6 15.38 23.02 -32.01
CA LYS A 6 14.72 21.81 -32.53
C LYS A 6 15.19 20.52 -31.84
N LYS A 7 16.50 20.40 -31.58
CA LYS A 7 17.07 19.24 -30.87
C LYS A 7 16.60 19.18 -29.42
N ILE A 8 16.64 20.30 -28.71
CA ILE A 8 16.16 20.40 -27.32
C ILE A 8 14.67 19.99 -27.25
N ASN A 9 13.83 20.49 -28.16
CA ASN A 9 12.41 20.14 -28.17
C ASN A 9 12.21 18.64 -28.42
N ALA A 10 12.96 18.03 -29.34
CA ALA A 10 12.86 16.59 -29.60
C ALA A 10 13.27 15.75 -28.37
N GLU A 11 14.32 16.16 -27.65
CA GLU A 11 14.75 15.50 -26.42
C GLU A 11 13.72 15.69 -25.28
N TYR A 12 13.15 16.89 -25.18
CA TYR A 12 12.10 17.20 -24.22
C TYR A 12 10.87 16.30 -24.41
N GLU A 13 10.35 16.21 -25.64
CA GLU A 13 9.20 15.36 -25.97
C GLU A 13 9.48 13.88 -25.69
N LYS A 14 10.69 13.41 -26.02
CA LYS A 14 11.10 12.03 -25.71
C LYS A 14 11.13 11.79 -24.20
N ASN A 15 11.62 12.75 -23.43
CA ASN A 15 11.65 12.64 -21.97
C ASN A 15 10.24 12.68 -21.37
N ALA A 16 9.37 13.55 -21.88
CA ALA A 16 7.97 13.62 -21.46
C ALA A 16 7.23 12.30 -21.71
N ALA A 17 7.42 11.68 -22.89
CA ALA A 17 6.87 10.36 -23.18
C ALA A 17 7.38 9.29 -22.21
N LYS A 18 8.68 9.26 -21.93
CA LYS A 18 9.27 8.32 -20.98
C LYS A 18 8.74 8.53 -19.56
N ILE A 19 8.51 9.77 -19.14
CA ILE A 19 7.90 10.08 -17.84
C ILE A 19 6.48 9.52 -17.78
N ALA A 20 5.68 9.72 -18.82
CA ALA A 20 4.31 9.20 -18.89
C ALA A 20 4.28 7.66 -18.80
N ASP A 21 5.18 6.98 -19.52
CA ASP A 21 5.29 5.51 -19.47
C ASP A 21 5.68 5.01 -18.06
N LEU A 22 6.65 5.68 -17.42
CA LEU A 22 7.07 5.33 -16.06
C LEU A 22 5.96 5.58 -15.03
N GLN A 23 5.19 6.66 -15.18
CA GLN A 23 4.05 6.95 -14.32
C GLN A 23 2.92 5.92 -14.49
N ALA A 24 2.65 5.49 -15.73
CA ALA A 24 1.69 4.43 -16.00
C ALA A 24 2.15 3.11 -15.35
N ARG A 25 3.44 2.77 -15.46
CA ARG A 25 4.02 1.58 -14.82
C ARG A 25 3.93 1.65 -13.29
N GLN A 26 4.14 2.82 -12.69
CA GLN A 26 4.01 3.00 -11.24
C GLN A 26 2.58 2.71 -10.76
N LYS A 27 1.56 3.21 -11.47
CA LYS A 27 0.16 2.91 -11.14
C LYS A 27 -0.16 1.41 -11.21
N GLU A 28 0.38 0.73 -12.22
CA GLU A 28 0.22 -0.72 -12.35
C GLU A 28 0.91 -1.48 -11.21
N LEU A 29 2.12 -1.09 -10.83
CA LEU A 29 2.83 -1.70 -9.70
C LEU A 29 2.10 -1.49 -8.37
N ASP A 30 1.53 -0.30 -8.16
CA ASP A 30 0.74 0.00 -6.95
C ASP A 30 -0.52 -0.88 -6.85
N LYS A 31 -1.19 -1.09 -7.98
CA LYS A 31 -2.31 -2.03 -8.08
C LYS A 31 -1.87 -3.46 -7.78
N GLN A 32 -0.79 -3.93 -8.39
CA GLN A 32 -0.25 -5.28 -8.16
C GLN A 32 0.15 -5.50 -6.69
N ARG A 33 0.76 -4.49 -6.06
CA ARG A 33 1.11 -4.54 -4.63
C ARG A 33 -0.14 -4.70 -3.77
N THR A 34 -1.15 -3.86 -4.01
CA THR A 34 -2.42 -3.91 -3.28
C THR A 34 -3.14 -5.26 -3.46
N GLU A 35 -3.14 -5.81 -4.68
CA GLU A 35 -3.74 -7.12 -4.95
C GLU A 35 -3.03 -8.24 -4.20
N LEU A 36 -1.69 -8.24 -4.16
CA LEU A 36 -0.91 -9.23 -3.41
C LEU A 36 -1.13 -9.11 -1.90
N GLU A 37 -1.11 -7.90 -1.35
CA GLU A 37 -1.39 -7.65 0.07
C GLU A 37 -2.79 -8.17 0.46
N ASN A 38 -3.80 -7.92 -0.38
CA ASN A 38 -5.15 -8.44 -0.16
C ASN A 38 -5.20 -9.97 -0.19
N LEU A 39 -4.49 -10.60 -1.13
CA LEU A 39 -4.40 -12.06 -1.21
C LEU A 39 -3.70 -12.66 0.01
N ASP A 40 -2.65 -12.03 0.50
CA ASP A 40 -1.93 -12.46 1.70
C ASP A 40 -2.84 -12.36 2.94
N ILE A 41 -3.60 -11.27 3.09
CA ILE A 41 -4.60 -11.12 4.17
C ILE A 41 -5.63 -12.25 4.11
N VAL A 42 -6.18 -12.54 2.93
CA VAL A 42 -7.14 -13.65 2.76
C VAL A 42 -6.48 -15.01 3.08
N GLY A 43 -5.22 -15.21 2.67
CA GLY A 43 -4.45 -16.40 2.98
C GLY A 43 -4.28 -16.61 4.49
N MET A 44 -3.91 -15.54 5.22
CA MET A 44 -3.80 -15.56 6.68
C MET A 44 -5.13 -15.91 7.35
N VAL A 45 -6.23 -15.27 6.95
CA VAL A 45 -7.57 -15.53 7.52
C VAL A 45 -8.01 -16.97 7.24
N ARG A 46 -7.81 -17.48 6.02
CA ARG A 46 -8.14 -18.87 5.68
C ARG A 46 -7.33 -19.88 6.49
N SER A 47 -6.07 -19.57 6.78
CA SER A 47 -5.19 -20.45 7.58
C SER A 47 -5.68 -20.63 9.02
N MET A 48 -6.49 -19.71 9.54
CA MET A 48 -7.11 -19.82 10.87
C MET A 48 -8.24 -20.85 10.92
N GLY A 49 -8.72 -21.34 9.77
CA GLY A 49 -9.74 -22.40 9.71
C GLY A 49 -11.13 -21.98 10.21
N MET A 50 -11.40 -20.68 10.33
CA MET A 50 -12.67 -20.15 10.84
C MET A 50 -13.79 -20.27 9.81
N THR A 51 -15.03 -20.46 10.27
CA THR A 51 -16.20 -20.27 9.41
C THR A 51 -16.47 -18.79 9.15
N PRO A 52 -17.21 -18.42 8.09
CA PRO A 52 -17.63 -17.04 7.86
C PRO A 52 -18.36 -16.41 9.05
N GLU A 53 -19.18 -17.18 9.77
CA GLU A 53 -19.91 -16.73 10.95
C GLU A 53 -18.99 -16.44 12.13
N GLU A 54 -17.99 -17.30 12.37
CA GLU A 54 -16.97 -17.09 13.40
C GLU A 54 -16.12 -15.85 13.11
N LEU A 55 -15.74 -15.65 11.84
CA LEU A 55 -15.01 -14.46 11.42
C LEU A 55 -15.86 -13.19 11.60
N ALA A 56 -17.14 -13.24 11.23
CA ALA A 56 -18.07 -12.13 11.45
C ALA A 56 -18.22 -11.80 12.94
N ALA A 57 -18.39 -12.82 13.79
CA ALA A 57 -18.47 -12.65 15.24
C ALA A 57 -17.17 -12.05 15.81
N LEU A 58 -16.00 -12.49 15.34
CA LEU A 58 -14.71 -11.93 15.73
C LEU A 58 -14.58 -10.45 15.34
N ILE A 59 -14.98 -10.08 14.12
CA ILE A 59 -14.96 -8.69 13.64
C ILE A 59 -15.90 -7.82 14.48
N GLU A 60 -17.11 -8.29 14.78
CA GLU A 60 -18.07 -7.55 15.62
C GLU A 60 -17.56 -7.40 17.07
N ALA A 61 -16.98 -8.45 17.64
CA ALA A 61 -16.35 -8.37 18.96
C ALA A 61 -15.17 -7.38 18.98
N SER A 62 -14.36 -7.33 17.92
CA SER A 62 -13.28 -6.36 17.77
C SER A 62 -13.78 -4.92 17.71
N LYS A 63 -14.83 -4.64 16.92
CA LYS A 63 -15.41 -3.29 16.79
C LYS A 63 -16.00 -2.79 18.10
N ASN A 64 -16.55 -3.71 18.91
CA ASN A 64 -17.19 -3.40 20.18
C ASN A 64 -16.21 -3.34 21.36
N GLY A 65 -14.90 -3.44 21.12
CA GLY A 65 -13.88 -3.42 22.17
C GLY A 65 -13.92 -4.64 23.10
N GLN A 66 -14.57 -5.72 22.65
CA GLN A 66 -14.75 -6.96 23.42
C GLN A 66 -13.62 -7.98 23.15
N MET A 67 -12.74 -7.70 22.19
CA MET A 67 -11.47 -8.42 22.05
C MET A 67 -10.45 -7.92 23.07
N ALA A 68 -9.77 -8.84 23.76
CA ALA A 68 -8.59 -8.50 24.54
C ALA A 68 -7.58 -7.74 23.65
N PRO A 69 -6.93 -6.67 24.15
CA PRO A 69 -5.99 -5.91 23.34
C PRO A 69 -4.91 -6.86 22.81
N ALA A 70 -4.83 -6.97 21.49
CA ALA A 70 -3.65 -7.54 20.86
C ALA A 70 -2.48 -6.66 21.29
N MET A 71 -1.57 -7.22 22.08
CA MET A 71 -0.36 -6.59 22.65
C MET A 71 0.26 -5.56 21.68
N THR A 72 -0.14 -4.29 21.79
CA THR A 72 0.63 -3.16 21.27
C THR A 72 1.52 -2.69 22.40
N GLU A 73 2.51 -3.51 22.75
CA GLU A 73 3.70 -2.99 23.43
C GLU A 73 4.55 -2.32 22.35
N LYS A 74 4.19 -1.08 22.02
CA LYS A 74 5.17 -0.11 21.59
C LYS A 74 5.23 0.94 22.69
N GLU A 75 6.00 0.61 23.74
CA GLU A 75 6.51 1.62 24.66
C GLU A 75 7.42 2.54 23.85
N GLU A 76 6.87 3.66 23.35
CA GLU A 76 7.66 4.87 23.20
C GLU A 76 7.60 5.57 24.55
N THR A 77 8.46 5.16 25.48
CA THR A 77 8.83 6.01 26.61
C THR A 77 9.51 7.24 26.02
N GLY A 78 8.77 8.35 26.02
CA GLY A 78 9.38 9.66 25.88
C GLY A 78 10.30 9.88 27.08
N ASP A 79 11.58 10.04 26.81
CA ASP A 79 12.46 10.79 27.71
C ASP A 79 12.52 12.21 27.17
N GLU A 80 11.71 13.05 27.81
CA GLU A 80 11.92 14.50 27.87
C GLU A 80 13.15 14.82 28.75
N GLU A 81 13.79 15.95 28.42
CA GLU A 81 14.75 16.73 29.22
C GLU A 81 16.23 16.27 29.30
N ASN A 82 17.11 16.94 28.53
CA ASN A 82 17.79 18.18 28.96
C ASN A 82 18.61 18.81 27.82
#